data_AF-A0A2P5F476-F1
#
_entry.id   AF-A0A2P5F476-F1
#
_cell.length_a   1.000
_cell.length_b   1.000
_cell.length_c   1.000
_cell.angle_alpha   90.00
_cell.angle_beta   90.00
_cell.angle_gamma   90.00
#
_symmetry.space_group_name_H-M   'P 1'
#
loop_
_entity.id
_entity.type
_entity.pdbx_description
1 polymer ?
#
loop_
_entity_poly.entity_id
_entity_poly.type
_entity_poly.pdbx_seq_one_letter_code
_entity_poly.pdbx_strand_id
1 'polypeptide(L)'
;MAAVRVNGCYVVKPAEETWTGCLSLSELDQSGAIIHVSTIHFYPKPPQSWLTPTDLITTTLKQSLSRALVPFYPLAGRLRRVDGGHLDLDCNASGAQFIEAESESRLDHYLAVDYSLLIDERPVTIVQLIRLACSAISLCLCTSHAVVDGQSLSNFLSEWARLSRGEALGTAPFHDRNFLGARGVPAAGNVAYRYGIHSFH
;
A
#
# COMPACT_ATOMS: atom_id res chain seq x y z
N MET A 1 14.85 1.81 24.07
CA MET A 1 14.45 1.32 22.74
C MET A 1 15.71 0.90 22.00
N ALA A 2 15.78 -0.32 21.47
CA ALA A 2 16.92 -0.68 20.62
C ALA A 2 16.87 0.16 19.34
N ALA A 3 18.01 0.67 18.90
CA ALA A 3 18.09 1.52 17.73
C ALA A 3 17.85 0.69 16.45
N VAL A 4 16.94 1.16 15.60
CA VAL A 4 16.80 0.63 14.24
C VAL A 4 17.78 1.36 13.34
N ARG A 5 18.61 0.59 12.63
CA ARG A 5 19.56 1.10 11.65
C ARG A 5 18.94 0.97 10.27
N VAL A 6 18.69 2.08 9.61
CA VAL A 6 18.25 2.09 8.21
C VAL A 6 19.45 1.81 7.32
N ASN A 7 19.36 0.76 6.52
CA ASN A 7 20.37 0.36 5.55
C ASN A 7 20.14 1.01 4.18
N GLY A 8 18.88 1.27 3.81
CA GLY A 8 18.55 1.93 2.56
C GLY A 8 17.08 2.32 2.45
N CYS A 9 16.82 3.37 1.68
CA CYS A 9 15.48 3.83 1.33
C CYS A 9 15.36 3.88 -0.20
N TYR A 10 14.29 3.30 -0.73
CA TYR A 10 14.07 3.16 -2.16
C TYR A 10 12.65 3.57 -2.51
N VAL A 11 12.45 3.98 -3.77
CA VAL A 11 11.12 4.18 -4.34
C VAL A 11 10.85 3.04 -5.32
N VAL A 12 9.77 2.31 -5.10
CA VAL A 12 9.32 1.21 -5.96
C VAL A 12 8.14 1.69 -6.79
N LYS A 13 8.37 1.86 -8.09
CA LYS A 13 7.33 2.26 -9.06
C LYS A 13 6.60 1.03 -9.61
N PRO A 14 5.39 1.21 -10.18
CA PRO A 14 4.73 0.16 -10.96
C PRO A 14 5.66 -0.41 -12.04
N ALA A 15 5.56 -1.71 -12.30
CA ALA A 15 6.41 -2.40 -13.29
C ALA A 15 6.08 -2.01 -14.74
N GLU A 16 4.87 -1.53 -14.97
CA GLU A 16 4.31 -1.17 -16.27
C GLU A 16 3.60 0.19 -16.15
N GLU A 17 3.31 0.83 -17.28
CA GLU A 17 2.49 2.04 -17.30
C GLU A 17 1.10 1.74 -16.73
N THR A 18 0.63 2.61 -15.84
CA THR A 18 -0.68 2.50 -15.21
C THR A 18 -1.55 3.66 -15.64
N TRP A 19 -2.87 3.55 -15.44
CA TRP A 19 -3.75 4.70 -15.60
C TRP A 19 -3.26 5.86 -14.73
N THR A 20 -3.21 7.06 -15.30
CA THR A 20 -2.84 8.28 -14.61
C THR A 20 -3.99 9.27 -14.58
N GLY A 21 -4.24 9.86 -13.42
CA GLY A 21 -5.29 10.84 -13.22
C GLY A 21 -5.66 10.96 -11.75
N CYS A 22 -6.64 11.81 -11.46
CA CYS A 22 -7.10 12.03 -10.09
C CYS A 22 -8.33 11.18 -9.81
N LEU A 23 -8.32 10.45 -8.70
CA LEU A 23 -9.49 9.81 -8.12
C LEU A 23 -9.98 10.66 -6.96
N SER A 24 -11.20 11.17 -7.04
CA SER A 24 -11.76 11.91 -5.91
C SER A 24 -12.10 10.97 -4.77
N LEU A 25 -11.69 11.32 -3.55
CA LEU A 25 -12.01 10.52 -2.38
C LEU A 25 -13.44 10.77 -1.93
N SER A 26 -14.08 9.76 -1.36
CA SER A 26 -15.42 9.91 -0.78
C SER A 26 -15.38 10.63 0.57
N GLU A 27 -16.53 11.03 1.10
CA GLU A 27 -16.61 11.58 2.48
C GLU A 27 -16.22 10.54 3.53
N LEU A 28 -16.53 9.25 3.29
CA LEU A 28 -16.15 8.17 4.19
C LEU A 28 -14.62 8.01 4.26
N ASP A 29 -13.95 8.12 3.10
CA ASP A 29 -12.49 8.09 3.00
C ASP A 29 -11.81 9.24 3.78
N GLN A 30 -12.55 10.33 4.02
CA GLN A 30 -12.06 11.54 4.67
C GLN A 30 -12.58 11.71 6.10
N SER A 31 -13.34 10.74 6.60
CA SER A 31 -13.85 10.77 7.96
C SER A 31 -12.72 10.44 8.95
N GLY A 32 -12.47 11.35 9.89
CA GLY A 32 -11.43 11.20 10.92
C GLY A 32 -10.05 11.70 10.50
N ALA A 33 -9.01 11.20 11.17
CA ALA A 33 -7.63 11.65 10.94
C ALA A 33 -7.03 10.94 9.70
N ILE A 34 -6.42 11.72 8.81
CA ILE A 34 -5.71 11.19 7.62
C ILE A 34 -4.36 10.63 8.08
N ILE A 35 -4.39 9.39 8.53
CA ILE A 35 -3.24 8.64 9.05
C ILE A 35 -2.92 7.45 8.16
N HIS A 36 -1.77 6.84 8.41
CA HIS A 36 -1.40 5.54 7.89
C HIS A 36 -1.84 4.47 8.89
N VAL A 37 -2.48 3.44 8.36
CA VAL A 37 -2.70 2.18 9.07
C VAL A 37 -1.53 1.26 8.80
N SER A 38 -1.08 0.59 9.85
CA SER A 38 0.13 -0.25 9.83
C SER A 38 -0.24 -1.69 10.13
N THR A 39 0.28 -2.62 9.33
CA THR A 39 0.31 -4.04 9.66
C THR A 39 1.76 -4.48 9.80
N ILE A 40 2.04 -5.35 10.77
CA ILE A 40 3.39 -5.87 11.04
C ILE A 40 3.33 -7.38 11.01
N HIS A 41 4.14 -7.99 10.16
CA HIS A 41 4.20 -9.43 9.97
C HIS A 41 5.56 -9.94 10.40
N PHE A 42 5.59 -10.86 11.36
CA PHE A 42 6.80 -11.48 11.84
C PHE A 42 6.99 -12.85 11.17
N TYR A 43 8.13 -13.02 10.54
CA TYR A 43 8.55 -14.28 9.92
C TYR A 43 9.74 -14.84 10.69
N PRO A 44 9.75 -16.15 10.99
CA PRO A 44 10.92 -16.81 11.57
C PRO A 44 12.10 -16.70 10.60
N LYS A 45 13.30 -17.07 11.09
CA LYS A 45 14.50 -17.10 10.26
C LYS A 45 14.22 -17.90 8.97
N PRO A 46 14.40 -17.28 7.79
CA PRO A 46 14.13 -17.96 6.52
C PRO A 46 15.19 -19.05 6.23
N PRO A 47 14.90 -20.00 5.32
CA PRO A 47 15.86 -21.00 4.89
C PRO A 47 17.15 -20.39 4.33
N GLN A 48 18.27 -21.10 4.45
CA GLN A 48 19.58 -20.61 3.97
C GLN A 48 19.60 -20.29 2.47
N SER A 49 18.81 -21.02 1.67
CA SER A 49 18.66 -20.78 0.23
C SER A 49 18.06 -19.41 -0.09
N TRP A 50 17.31 -18.80 0.83
CA TRP A 50 16.74 -17.45 0.65
C TRP A 50 17.67 -16.34 1.11
N LEU A 51 18.75 -16.70 1.82
CA LEU A 51 19.75 -15.77 2.33
C LEU A 51 20.96 -15.62 1.40
N THR A 52 20.96 -16.35 0.27
CA THR A 52 22.04 -16.32 -0.73
C THR A 52 21.45 -16.15 -2.12
N PRO A 53 21.69 -15.04 -2.83
CA PRO A 53 22.47 -13.87 -2.39
C PRO A 53 21.77 -13.11 -1.24
N THR A 54 22.52 -12.30 -0.49
CA THR A 54 22.04 -11.63 0.74
C THR A 54 20.85 -10.71 0.50
N ASP A 55 20.79 -10.09 -0.67
CA ASP A 55 19.74 -9.17 -1.11
C ASP A 55 18.53 -9.89 -1.73
N LEU A 56 18.55 -11.23 -1.86
CA LEU A 56 17.51 -11.99 -2.58
C LEU A 56 16.08 -11.67 -2.10
N ILE A 57 15.87 -11.64 -0.78
CA ILE A 57 14.56 -11.31 -0.19
C ILE A 57 14.17 -9.87 -0.53
N THR A 58 15.09 -8.93 -0.35
CA THR A 58 14.88 -7.51 -0.63
C THR A 58 14.53 -7.29 -2.10
N THR A 59 15.30 -7.90 -3.00
CA THR A 59 15.11 -7.84 -4.46
C THR A 59 13.78 -8.48 -4.87
N THR A 60 13.45 -9.66 -4.33
CA THR A 60 12.18 -10.35 -4.60
C THR A 60 10.99 -9.50 -4.18
N LEU A 61 11.02 -8.94 -2.96
CA LEU A 61 9.93 -8.11 -2.43
C LEU A 61 9.76 -6.81 -3.21
N LYS A 62 10.84 -6.16 -3.63
CA LYS A 62 10.78 -4.94 -4.45
C LYS A 62 10.22 -5.24 -5.85
N GLN A 63 10.66 -6.32 -6.48
CA GLN A 63 10.17 -6.72 -7.81
C GLN A 63 8.70 -7.13 -7.77
N SER A 64 8.29 -7.92 -6.77
CA SER A 64 6.90 -8.32 -6.61
C SER A 64 6.00 -7.15 -6.23
N LEU A 65 6.49 -6.19 -5.43
CA LEU A 65 5.77 -4.96 -5.11
C LEU A 65 5.58 -4.11 -6.36
N SER A 66 6.61 -3.95 -7.19
CA SER A 66 6.52 -3.24 -8.47
C SER A 66 5.45 -3.84 -9.38
N ARG A 67 5.37 -5.18 -9.47
CA ARG A 67 4.31 -5.89 -10.20
C ARG A 67 2.93 -5.72 -9.56
N ALA A 68 2.84 -5.75 -8.24
CA ALA A 68 1.58 -5.56 -7.51
C ALA A 68 1.03 -4.14 -7.71
N LEU A 69 1.90 -3.14 -7.78
CA LEU A 69 1.49 -1.75 -8.00
C LEU A 69 0.92 -1.49 -9.41
N VAL A 70 0.97 -2.45 -10.34
CA VAL A 70 0.28 -2.31 -11.64
C VAL A 70 -1.24 -2.41 -11.46
N PRO A 71 -1.81 -3.53 -10.98
CA PRO A 71 -3.25 -3.59 -10.68
C PRO A 71 -3.62 -2.71 -9.50
N PHE A 72 -2.73 -2.47 -8.53
CA PHE A 72 -2.98 -1.59 -7.36
C PHE A 72 -2.36 -0.20 -7.52
N TYR A 73 -2.39 0.36 -8.73
CA TYR A 73 -1.79 1.66 -9.06
C TYR A 73 -2.14 2.83 -8.14
N PRO A 74 -3.34 2.93 -7.51
CA PRO A 74 -3.61 4.03 -6.59
C PRO A 74 -2.65 4.07 -5.39
N LEU A 75 -2.10 2.92 -4.98
CA LEU A 75 -1.11 2.82 -3.90
C LEU A 75 0.27 3.39 -4.25
N ALA A 76 0.52 3.62 -5.55
CA ALA A 76 1.71 4.31 -6.05
C ALA A 76 1.48 5.82 -6.24
N GLY A 77 0.30 6.35 -5.89
CA GLY A 77 -0.06 7.76 -6.06
C GLY A 77 0.37 8.66 -4.91
N ARG A 78 -0.17 9.89 -4.90
CA ARG A 78 -0.02 10.88 -3.83
C ARG A 78 -1.36 11.51 -3.49
N LEU A 79 -1.58 11.80 -2.20
CA LEU A 79 -2.77 12.52 -1.77
C LEU A 79 -2.60 14.01 -2.04
N ARG A 80 -3.60 14.66 -2.62
CA ARG A 80 -3.57 16.09 -2.91
C ARG A 80 -4.77 16.77 -2.27
N ARG A 81 -4.55 17.88 -1.59
CA ARG A 81 -5.64 18.78 -1.19
C ARG A 81 -6.10 19.59 -2.39
N VAL A 82 -7.41 19.60 -2.63
CA VAL A 82 -8.05 20.43 -3.65
C VAL A 82 -8.89 21.53 -3.00
N ASP A 83 -9.39 22.45 -3.83
CA ASP A 83 -10.22 23.56 -3.38
C ASP A 83 -11.42 23.08 -2.55
N GLY A 84 -11.73 23.82 -1.48
CA GLY A 84 -12.75 23.42 -0.51
C GLY A 84 -12.25 22.43 0.55
N GLY A 85 -10.96 22.08 0.56
CA GLY A 85 -10.34 21.26 1.61
C GLY A 85 -10.47 19.74 1.41
N HIS A 86 -11.14 19.34 0.32
CA HIS A 86 -11.30 17.95 -0.10
C HIS A 86 -9.97 17.32 -0.51
N LEU A 87 -9.90 15.99 -0.45
CA LEU A 87 -8.74 15.22 -0.89
C LEU A 87 -9.03 14.46 -2.18
N ASP A 88 -8.09 14.58 -3.12
CA ASP A 88 -8.00 13.69 -4.26
C ASP A 88 -6.78 12.79 -4.11
N LEU A 89 -6.84 11.63 -4.73
CA LEU A 89 -5.69 10.75 -4.95
C LEU A 89 -5.18 10.94 -6.37
N ASP A 90 -4.02 11.56 -6.51
CA ASP A 90 -3.30 11.68 -7.77
C ASP A 90 -2.55 10.37 -8.07
N CYS A 91 -3.07 9.61 -9.03
CA CYS A 91 -2.48 8.36 -9.51
C CYS A 91 -1.35 8.66 -10.49
N ASN A 92 -0.25 9.20 -9.98
CA ASN A 92 0.88 9.69 -10.79
C ASN A 92 2.08 8.71 -10.88
N ALA A 93 1.89 7.46 -10.44
CA ALA A 93 2.94 6.43 -10.42
C ALA A 93 4.25 6.86 -9.72
N SER A 94 4.17 7.79 -8.75
CA SER A 94 5.32 8.22 -7.93
C SER A 94 5.94 7.07 -7.13
N GLY A 95 5.20 5.99 -6.92
CA GLY A 95 5.68 4.75 -6.33
C GLY A 95 5.51 4.70 -4.80
N ALA A 96 5.69 3.50 -4.27
CA ALA A 96 5.71 3.21 -2.84
C ALA A 96 7.13 3.37 -2.29
N GLN A 97 7.25 3.79 -1.01
CA GLN A 97 8.53 3.83 -0.33
C GLN A 97 8.88 2.44 0.22
N PHE A 98 10.11 1.98 0.02
CA PHE A 98 10.62 0.72 0.54
C PHE A 98 11.87 0.99 1.38
N ILE A 99 11.85 0.61 2.65
CA ILE A 99 12.91 0.85 3.62
C ILE A 99 13.50 -0.50 4.02
N GLU A 100 14.81 -0.65 3.89
CA GLU A 100 15.55 -1.78 4.43
C GLU A 100 16.25 -1.36 5.71
N ALA A 101 16.11 -2.16 6.77
CA ALA A 101 16.66 -1.83 8.07
C ALA A 101 17.09 -3.08 8.85
N GLU A 102 17.86 -2.86 9.90
CA GLU A 102 18.29 -3.86 10.86
C GLU A 102 17.96 -3.40 12.28
N SER A 103 17.66 -4.35 13.17
CA SER A 103 17.40 -4.08 14.57
C SER A 103 18.00 -5.15 15.48
N GLU A 104 18.60 -4.70 16.57
CA GLU A 104 19.07 -5.58 17.64
C GLU A 104 17.94 -6.05 18.57
N SER A 105 16.76 -5.41 18.52
CA SER A 105 15.55 -5.84 19.24
C SER A 105 14.77 -6.90 18.46
N ARG A 106 13.99 -7.71 19.19
CA ARG A 106 13.20 -8.81 18.62
C ARG A 106 11.76 -8.41 18.28
N LEU A 107 11.17 -7.35 18.86
CA LEU A 107 9.72 -7.15 18.75
C LEU A 107 9.16 -5.71 18.81
N ASP A 108 9.95 -4.68 19.09
CA ASP A 108 9.37 -3.39 19.51
C ASP A 108 9.52 -2.25 18.47
N HIS A 109 9.36 -2.55 17.18
CA HIS A 109 9.47 -1.50 16.16
C HIS A 109 8.19 -1.32 15.33
N TYR A 110 7.71 -0.09 15.34
CA TYR A 110 6.67 0.40 14.46
C TYR A 110 7.29 1.41 13.49
N LEU A 111 6.84 1.37 12.25
CA LEU A 111 7.24 2.31 11.22
C LEU A 111 6.67 3.69 11.58
N ALA A 112 7.53 4.66 11.83
CA ALA A 112 7.13 6.04 12.11
C ALA A 112 7.01 6.81 10.80
N VAL A 113 5.80 7.22 10.45
CA VAL A 113 5.55 8.09 9.30
C VAL A 113 5.79 9.53 9.70
N ASP A 114 6.57 10.27 8.91
CA ASP A 114 6.79 11.69 9.11
C ASP A 114 5.60 12.50 8.60
N TYR A 115 4.72 12.90 9.52
CA TYR A 115 3.56 13.74 9.22
C TYR A 115 3.88 15.23 9.13
N SER A 116 5.14 15.64 9.37
CA SER A 116 5.57 17.02 9.11
C SER A 116 5.70 17.32 7.61
N LEU A 117 5.88 16.28 6.79
CA LEU A 117 5.86 16.38 5.33
C LEU A 117 4.48 16.79 4.82
N LEU A 118 4.49 17.51 3.69
CA LEU A 118 3.27 17.89 3.00
C LEU A 118 2.52 16.64 2.49
N ILE A 119 1.20 16.74 2.41
CA ILE A 119 0.33 15.58 2.12
C ILE A 119 0.58 14.97 0.74
N ASP A 120 0.98 15.80 -0.22
CA ASP A 120 1.32 15.49 -1.61
C ASP A 120 2.74 14.93 -1.78
N GLU A 121 3.61 15.13 -0.80
CA GLU A 121 4.94 14.52 -0.78
C GLU A 121 4.91 13.13 -0.13
N ARG A 122 3.95 12.89 0.78
CA ARG A 122 3.85 11.63 1.53
C ARG A 122 3.47 10.45 0.63
N PRO A 123 4.28 9.37 0.62
CA PRO A 123 3.91 8.14 -0.07
C PRO A 123 2.60 7.58 0.50
N VAL A 124 1.69 7.14 -0.38
CA VAL A 124 0.47 6.45 0.05
C VAL A 124 0.81 5.12 0.72
N THR A 125 1.82 4.42 0.21
CA THR A 125 2.28 3.14 0.74
C THR A 125 3.77 3.18 1.09
N ILE A 126 4.09 2.71 2.29
CA ILE A 126 5.43 2.56 2.82
C ILE A 126 5.59 1.12 3.29
N VAL A 127 6.67 0.47 2.86
CA VAL A 127 7.05 -0.88 3.25
C VAL A 127 8.38 -0.79 3.99
N GLN A 128 8.50 -1.45 5.14
CA GLN A 128 9.75 -1.61 5.85
C GLN A 128 10.08 -3.08 6.05
N LEU A 129 11.23 -3.49 5.56
CA LEU A 129 11.83 -4.80 5.78
C LEU A 129 12.90 -4.67 6.85
N ILE A 130 12.72 -5.35 7.98
CA ILE A 130 13.65 -5.31 9.10
C ILE A 130 14.23 -6.70 9.33
N ARG A 131 15.56 -6.81 9.32
CA ARG A 131 16.28 -8.00 9.77
C ARG A 131 16.56 -7.87 11.27
N LEU A 132 16.07 -8.82 12.05
CA LEU A 132 16.20 -8.83 13.50
C LEU A 132 17.47 -9.58 13.93
N ALA A 133 17.96 -9.34 15.15
CA ALA A 133 19.16 -10.00 15.69
C ALA A 133 19.13 -11.54 15.61
N CYS A 134 17.96 -12.16 15.73
CA CYS A 134 17.80 -13.62 15.60
C CYS A 134 17.69 -14.12 14.15
N SER A 135 18.04 -13.28 13.17
CA SER A 135 17.84 -13.49 11.73
C SER A 135 16.38 -13.70 11.29
N ALA A 136 15.43 -13.45 12.19
CA ALA A 136 14.02 -13.34 11.84
C ALA A 136 13.78 -12.05 11.05
N ILE A 137 12.64 -12.00 10.35
CA ILE A 137 12.28 -10.87 9.51
C ILE A 137 10.98 -10.27 10.04
N SER A 138 10.95 -8.94 10.16
CA SER A 138 9.72 -8.18 10.32
C SER A 138 9.43 -7.43 9.01
N LEU A 139 8.21 -7.59 8.49
CA LEU A 139 7.72 -6.88 7.33
C LEU A 139 6.57 -5.98 7.78
N CYS A 140 6.79 -4.68 7.74
CA CYS A 140 5.77 -3.69 8.03
C CYS A 140 5.24 -3.08 6.74
N LEU A 141 3.92 -2.97 6.65
CA LEU A 141 3.20 -2.26 5.59
C LEU A 141 2.38 -1.15 6.24
N CYS A 142 2.70 0.09 5.88
CA CYS A 142 1.97 1.30 6.26
C CYS A 142 1.29 1.88 5.03
N THR A 143 -0.03 2.05 5.07
CA THR A 143 -0.77 2.64 3.95
C THR A 143 -1.74 3.70 4.46
N SER A 144 -1.91 4.79 3.73
CA SER A 144 -2.87 5.84 4.10
C SER A 144 -4.31 5.29 4.17
N HIS A 145 -4.96 5.46 5.32
CA HIS A 145 -6.35 5.03 5.54
C HIS A 145 -7.35 5.77 4.64
N ALA A 146 -6.99 6.95 4.13
CA ALA A 146 -7.81 7.67 3.15
C ALA A 146 -7.90 6.94 1.79
N VAL A 147 -7.00 5.99 1.53
CA VAL A 147 -6.96 5.24 0.27
C VAL A 147 -7.47 3.81 0.44
N VAL A 148 -7.30 3.21 1.62
CA VAL A 148 -7.66 1.80 1.87
C VAL A 148 -8.43 1.65 3.18
N ASP A 149 -9.42 0.76 3.16
CA ASP A 149 -10.01 0.16 4.35
C ASP A 149 -9.30 -1.16 4.71
N GLY A 150 -9.75 -1.83 5.78
CA GLY A 150 -9.15 -3.10 6.23
C GLY A 150 -9.24 -4.22 5.19
N GLN A 151 -10.33 -4.29 4.44
CA GLN A 151 -10.56 -5.36 3.45
C GLN A 151 -9.68 -5.17 2.21
N SER A 152 -9.61 -3.95 1.68
CA SER A 152 -8.75 -3.60 0.55
C SER A 152 -7.26 -3.72 0.89
N LEU A 153 -6.84 -3.35 2.10
CA LEU A 153 -5.48 -3.58 2.58
C LEU A 153 -5.15 -5.08 2.66
N SER A 154 -6.07 -5.89 3.19
CA SER A 154 -5.91 -7.35 3.28
C SER A 154 -5.83 -8.01 1.90
N ASN A 155 -6.64 -7.54 0.95
CA ASN A 155 -6.60 -8.00 -0.44
C ASN A 155 -5.25 -7.66 -1.09
N PHE A 156 -4.78 -6.42 -0.95
CA PHE A 156 -3.48 -6.01 -1.48
C PHE A 156 -2.34 -6.85 -0.91
N LEU A 157 -2.30 -7.05 0.41
CA LEU A 157 -1.28 -7.86 1.06
C LEU A 157 -1.29 -9.31 0.57
N SER A 158 -2.48 -9.90 0.43
CA SER A 158 -2.65 -11.26 -0.06
C SER A 158 -2.14 -11.41 -1.50
N GLU A 159 -2.50 -10.48 -2.38
CA GLU A 159 -2.08 -10.49 -3.78
C GLU A 159 -0.58 -10.20 -3.94
N TRP A 160 -0.02 -9.27 -3.16
CA TRP A 160 1.42 -9.03 -3.15
C TRP A 160 2.20 -10.26 -2.66
N ALA A 161 1.69 -10.97 -1.64
CA ALA A 161 2.30 -12.21 -1.18
C ALA A 161 2.27 -13.31 -2.27
N ARG A 162 1.18 -13.44 -3.04
CA ARG A 162 1.10 -14.35 -4.19
C ARG A 162 2.15 -14.02 -5.24
N LEU A 163 2.23 -12.76 -5.65
CA LEU A 163 3.20 -12.31 -6.64
C LEU A 163 4.65 -12.52 -6.17
N SER A 164 4.90 -12.39 -4.87
CA SER A 164 6.21 -12.68 -4.25
C SER A 164 6.59 -14.15 -4.30
N ARG A 165 5.62 -15.07 -4.33
CA ARG A 165 5.83 -16.51 -4.53
C ARG A 165 5.93 -16.91 -6.01
N GLY A 166 5.85 -15.95 -6.93
CA GLY A 166 5.84 -16.22 -8.37
C GLY A 166 4.49 -16.70 -8.91
N GLU A 167 3.42 -16.60 -8.10
CA GLU A 167 2.07 -16.93 -8.53
C GLU A 167 1.47 -15.77 -9.37
N ALA A 168 0.43 -16.08 -10.16
CA ALA A 168 -0.36 -15.07 -10.84
C ALA A 168 -1.32 -14.35 -9.87
N LEU A 169 -1.73 -13.13 -10.24
CA LEU A 169 -2.77 -12.38 -9.52
C LEU A 169 -4.06 -13.20 -9.46
N GLY A 170 -4.70 -13.24 -8.29
CA GLY A 170 -5.97 -13.92 -8.09
C GLY A 170 -7.14 -13.07 -8.52
N THR A 171 -7.29 -11.97 -7.79
CA THR A 171 -8.42 -11.05 -7.95
C THR A 171 -7.87 -9.67 -8.28
N ALA A 172 -8.29 -9.13 -9.43
CA ALA A 172 -8.00 -7.74 -9.76
C ALA A 172 -8.83 -6.80 -8.87
N PRO A 173 -8.23 -5.73 -8.32
CA PRO A 173 -8.96 -4.72 -7.57
C PRO A 173 -9.92 -3.93 -8.48
N PHE A 174 -11.05 -3.52 -7.91
CA PHE A 174 -12.02 -2.65 -8.56
C PHE A 174 -11.83 -1.21 -8.05
N HIS A 175 -11.59 -0.26 -8.95
CA HIS A 175 -11.17 1.10 -8.60
C HIS A 175 -12.23 2.18 -8.79
N ASP A 176 -13.42 1.84 -9.31
CA ASP A 176 -14.47 2.85 -9.50
C ASP A 176 -15.11 3.23 -8.17
N ARG A 177 -14.74 4.42 -7.68
CA ARG A 177 -15.24 4.98 -6.41
C ARG A 177 -16.55 5.76 -6.58
N ASN A 178 -17.02 5.97 -7.81
CA ASN A 178 -18.23 6.78 -8.06
C ASN A 178 -19.52 6.13 -7.55
N PHE A 179 -19.49 4.83 -7.25
CA PHE A 179 -20.64 4.13 -6.65
C PHE A 179 -21.03 4.66 -5.27
N LEU A 180 -20.07 5.24 -4.52
CA LEU A 180 -20.29 5.83 -3.20
C LEU A 180 -20.45 7.36 -3.27
N GLY A 181 -20.32 7.96 -4.45
CA GLY A 181 -20.48 9.39 -4.64
C GLY A 181 -21.95 9.80 -4.69
N ALA A 182 -22.35 10.74 -3.83
CA ALA A 182 -23.68 11.37 -3.84
C ALA A 182 -23.87 12.35 -5.03
N ARG A 183 -23.33 12.04 -6.21
CA ARG A 183 -23.53 12.83 -7.43
C ARG A 183 -24.10 11.96 -8.55
N GLY A 184 -25.41 11.80 -8.50
CA GLY A 184 -26.21 11.29 -9.59
C GLY A 184 -27.64 11.79 -9.48
N VAL A 185 -27.94 12.96 -10.05
CA VAL A 185 -29.29 13.20 -10.57
C VAL A 185 -29.44 12.24 -11.76
N PRO A 186 -30.38 11.28 -11.75
CA PRO A 186 -30.42 10.26 -12.80
C PRO A 186 -30.97 10.86 -14.09
N ALA A 187 -30.19 10.80 -15.17
CA ALA A 187 -30.74 10.81 -16.52
C ALA A 187 -31.34 9.42 -16.80
N ALA A 188 -32.63 9.39 -17.11
CA ALA A 188 -33.38 8.18 -17.37
C ALA A 188 -32.81 7.39 -18.55
N GLY A 189 -32.62 6.07 -18.39
CA GLY A 189 -32.40 5.17 -19.51
C GLY A 189 -31.64 3.89 -19.19
N ASN A 190 -32.36 2.89 -18.64
CA ASN A 190 -32.06 1.45 -18.67
C ASN A 190 -30.64 1.00 -18.30
N VAL A 191 -30.40 0.83 -16.99
CA VAL A 191 -29.28 0.02 -16.48
C VAL A 191 -29.81 -1.36 -16.08
N ALA A 192 -29.32 -2.39 -16.76
CA ALA A 192 -29.46 -3.76 -16.30
C ALA A 192 -28.60 -3.95 -15.04
N TYR A 193 -29.25 -4.13 -13.91
CA TYR A 193 -28.59 -4.43 -12.63
C TYR A 193 -27.84 -5.76 -12.72
N ARG A 194 -26.51 -5.73 -12.60
CA ARG A 194 -25.73 -6.88 -12.14
C ARG A 194 -25.18 -6.56 -10.76
N TYR A 195 -25.65 -7.35 -9.79
CA TYR A 195 -25.40 -7.26 -8.37
C TYR A 195 -23.91 -7.13 -8.02
N GLY A 196 -23.54 -5.99 -7.42
CA GLY A 196 -22.36 -5.84 -6.59
C GLY A 196 -22.73 -6.17 -5.15
N ILE A 197 -21.98 -7.06 -4.52
CA ILE A 197 -22.29 -7.69 -3.24
C ILE A 197 -22.07 -6.65 -2.13
N HIS A 198 -23.15 -6.30 -1.42
CA HIS A 198 -23.13 -5.59 -0.15
C HIS A 198 -22.31 -6.37 0.89
N SER A 199 -21.65 -5.67 1.82
CA SER A 199 -21.80 -5.97 3.26
C SER A 199 -21.22 -4.83 4.12
N PHE A 200 -22.13 -4.16 4.83
CA PHE A 200 -21.89 -3.52 6.11
C PHE A 200 -21.91 -4.61 7.19
N HIS A 201 -20.82 -4.74 7.96
CA HIS A 201 -20.70 -5.09 9.40
C HIS A 201 -19.39 -5.83 9.66
#